data_AF-A0A4Q2USN7-F1
#
_entry.id   AF-A0A4Q2USN7-F1
#
_cell.length_a   1.000
_cell.length_b   1.000
_cell.length_c   1.000
_cell.angle_alpha   90.00
_cell.angle_beta   90.00
_cell.angle_gamma   90.00
#
_symmetry.space_group_name_H-M   'P 1'
#
loop_
_entity.id
_entity.type
_entity.pdbx_description
1 polymer ?
#
loop_
_entity_poly.entity_id
_entity_poly.type
_entity_poly.pdbx_seq_one_letter_code
_entity_poly.pdbx_strand_id
1 'polypeptide(L)'
;AQQLLNSINRQTAQLRGTRPYWYRKRRELESYAYNLDSPGAFITFTPADLHWRSLYQHLPQFQDWQELPEQQRMGMSSKLLRDNPHIAAWHFYRRFGLFRDIVLKQKFNVTDYWNRYEWQGRGSSHCHGLFWMDGAPSVDLENEHTRKEFVRIWGSHVTALNPEPARVQQQGEGSPLAVNPLRHPLTFQWLSQILNRCQRHHCSETYCLRKKKDLGEISCRFFFPRAWGDKSCLTSHTITRFSLLLRV
;
A
#
# COMPACT_ATOMS: atom_id res chain seq x y z
N ALA A 1 19.87 48.40 0.38
CA ALA A 1 19.60 47.14 -0.35
C ALA A 1 19.93 45.89 0.48
N GLN A 2 21.17 45.71 0.98
CA GLN A 2 21.58 44.51 1.73
C GLN A 2 20.81 44.27 3.04
N GLN A 3 20.52 45.33 3.82
CA GLN A 3 19.70 45.22 5.04
C GLN A 3 18.28 44.72 4.76
N LEU A 4 17.69 45.12 3.63
CA LEU A 4 16.35 44.68 3.21
C LEU A 4 16.35 43.18 2.90
N LEU A 5 17.36 42.69 2.16
CA LEU A 5 17.51 41.27 1.86
C LEU A 5 17.66 40.41 3.13
N ASN A 6 18.37 40.90 4.13
CA ASN A 6 18.55 40.21 5.42
C ASN A 6 17.29 40.23 6.31
N SER A 7 16.32 41.11 6.02
CA SER A 7 15.01 41.16 6.71
C SER A 7 13.93 40.30 6.06
N ILE A 8 14.18 39.73 4.87
CA ILE A 8 13.20 38.88 4.18
C ILE A 8 13.18 37.49 4.80
N ASN A 9 12.12 37.20 5.55
CA ASN A 9 11.87 35.86 6.06
C ASN A 9 11.10 35.02 5.02
N ARG A 10 11.74 33.98 4.48
CA ARG A 10 11.13 33.14 3.44
C ARG A 10 10.23 32.07 4.08
N GLN A 11 8.92 32.31 4.09
CA GLN A 11 7.95 31.34 4.58
C GLN A 11 7.66 30.25 3.54
N THR A 12 8.51 29.22 3.48
CA THR A 12 8.36 28.11 2.54
C THR A 12 7.60 26.91 3.12
N ALA A 13 7.03 27.04 4.32
CA ALA A 13 6.30 25.95 4.99
C ALA A 13 5.09 25.43 4.18
N GLN A 14 4.53 26.25 3.28
CA GLN A 14 3.44 25.86 2.37
C GLN A 14 3.93 25.17 1.08
N LEU A 15 5.21 25.32 0.73
CA LEU A 15 5.81 24.71 -0.45
C LEU A 15 6.16 23.26 -0.16
N ARG A 16 5.36 22.33 -0.72
CA ARG A 16 5.54 20.88 -0.55
C ARG A 16 6.96 20.45 -0.94
N GLY A 17 7.53 19.53 -0.17
CA GLY A 17 8.87 18.98 -0.42
C GLY A 17 10.02 19.78 0.19
N THR A 18 9.80 21.04 0.60
CA THR A 18 10.85 21.84 1.27
C THR A 18 11.11 21.39 2.70
N ARG A 19 12.30 21.71 3.24
CA ARG A 19 12.64 21.39 4.64
C ARG A 19 11.65 22.03 5.64
N PRO A 20 11.22 23.30 5.50
CA PRO A 20 10.21 23.88 6.40
C PRO A 20 8.83 23.21 6.29
N TYR A 21 8.42 22.77 5.10
CA TYR A 21 7.20 21.97 4.94
C TYR A 21 7.28 20.66 5.73
N TRP A 22 8.39 19.93 5.60
CA TRP A 22 8.58 18.66 6.32
C TRP A 22 8.72 18.85 7.82
N TYR A 23 9.36 19.92 8.27
CA TYR A 23 9.40 20.28 9.68
C TYR A 23 7.99 20.49 10.24
N ARG A 24 7.14 21.27 9.55
CA ARG A 24 5.73 21.45 9.94
C ARG A 24 4.97 20.13 9.97
N LYS A 25 5.12 19.29 8.94
CA LYS A 25 4.46 17.97 8.87
C LYS A 25 4.89 17.02 9.97
N ARG A 26 6.16 17.06 10.36
CA ARG A 26 6.66 16.33 11.54
C ARG A 26 6.02 16.85 12.83
N ARG A 27 5.97 18.16 13.05
CA ARG A 27 5.34 18.78 14.23
C ARG A 27 3.86 18.44 14.34
N GLU A 28 3.16 18.43 13.21
CA GLU A 28 1.77 17.96 13.13
C GLU A 28 1.65 16.51 13.62
N LEU A 29 2.48 15.60 13.11
CA LEU A 29 2.47 14.20 13.54
C LEU A 29 2.84 14.01 15.02
N GLU A 30 3.85 14.74 15.52
CA GLU A 30 4.20 14.75 16.95
C GLU A 30 3.02 15.18 17.81
N SER A 31 2.22 16.14 17.35
CA SER A 31 1.00 16.57 18.05
C SER A 31 -0.05 15.47 18.09
N TYR A 32 -0.25 14.72 17.00
CA TYR A 32 -1.18 13.57 17.01
C TYR A 32 -0.73 12.53 18.04
N ALA A 33 0.54 12.13 17.99
CA ALA A 33 1.09 11.13 18.93
C ALA A 33 1.00 11.58 20.40
N TYR A 34 1.15 12.88 20.67
CA TYR A 34 1.05 13.42 22.03
C TYR A 34 -0.40 13.48 22.55
N ASN A 35 -1.38 13.76 21.69
CA ASN A 35 -2.77 14.01 22.12
C ASN A 35 -3.70 12.81 21.94
N LEU A 36 -3.35 11.85 21.08
CA LEU A 36 -4.21 10.72 20.70
C LEU A 36 -3.59 9.35 21.05
N ASP A 37 -2.48 9.34 21.80
CA ASP A 37 -1.68 8.15 22.09
C ASP A 37 -1.19 7.41 20.82
N SER A 38 -0.92 6.11 20.96
CA SER A 38 -0.37 5.29 19.88
C SER A 38 -1.41 4.95 18.82
N PRO A 39 -1.09 5.09 17.52
CA PRO A 39 -1.99 4.70 16.45
C PRO A 39 -2.17 3.17 16.41
N GLY A 40 -3.39 2.71 16.12
CA GLY A 40 -3.70 1.29 16.01
C GLY A 40 -3.10 0.61 14.79
N ALA A 41 -2.82 1.36 13.71
CA ALA A 41 -2.14 0.81 12.54
C ALA A 41 -1.27 1.83 11.79
N PHE A 42 -0.15 1.33 11.26
CA PHE A 42 0.58 1.95 10.16
C PHE A 42 0.28 1.19 8.86
N ILE A 43 -0.28 1.88 7.87
CA ILE A 43 -0.67 1.26 6.59
C ILE A 43 -0.02 2.01 5.43
N THR A 44 0.57 1.26 4.52
CA THR A 44 1.09 1.79 3.24
C THR A 44 0.16 1.36 2.11
N PHE A 45 -0.36 2.34 1.37
CA PHE A 45 -1.17 2.12 0.17
C PHE A 45 -0.32 2.36 -1.06
N THR A 46 -0.29 1.35 -1.93
CA THR A 46 0.40 1.37 -3.22
C THR A 46 -0.64 1.19 -4.33
N PRO A 47 -0.63 2.03 -5.38
CA PRO A 47 -1.53 1.90 -6.50
C PRO A 47 -1.17 0.69 -7.36
N ALA A 48 -2.18 0.08 -7.97
CA ALA A 48 -2.02 -0.82 -9.11
C ALA A 48 -2.26 -0.03 -10.41
N ASP A 49 -1.54 1.09 -10.55
CA ASP A 49 -1.68 2.09 -11.62
C ASP A 49 -1.48 1.53 -13.03
N LEU A 50 -0.72 0.44 -13.19
CA LEU A 50 -0.58 -0.28 -14.46
C LEU A 50 -1.85 -1.04 -14.91
N HIS A 51 -2.77 -1.34 -13.99
CA HIS A 51 -3.90 -2.25 -14.22
C HIS A 51 -5.27 -1.59 -14.09
N TRP A 52 -5.38 -0.43 -13.43
CA TRP A 52 -6.67 0.18 -13.14
C TRP A 52 -7.37 0.75 -14.37
N ARG A 53 -8.35 0.01 -14.90
CA ARG A 53 -9.28 0.53 -15.92
C ARG A 53 -9.92 1.87 -15.52
N SER A 54 -10.24 2.04 -14.23
CA SER A 54 -10.79 3.29 -13.66
C SER A 54 -9.83 4.47 -13.73
N LEU A 55 -8.51 4.23 -13.85
CA LEU A 55 -7.53 5.27 -14.16
C LEU A 55 -7.49 5.52 -15.67
N TYR A 56 -7.34 4.47 -16.48
CA TYR A 56 -7.14 4.63 -17.94
C TYR A 56 -8.32 5.27 -18.66
N GLN A 57 -9.54 5.16 -18.15
CA GLN A 57 -10.70 5.87 -18.69
C GLN A 57 -10.56 7.41 -18.67
N HIS A 58 -9.63 7.94 -17.87
CA HIS A 58 -9.31 9.36 -17.78
C HIS A 58 -8.04 9.74 -18.57
N LEU A 59 -7.36 8.78 -19.17
CA LEU A 59 -6.13 8.99 -19.93
C LEU A 59 -6.43 9.08 -21.44
N PRO A 60 -5.59 9.78 -22.22
CA PRO A 60 -5.71 9.74 -23.67
C PRO A 60 -5.55 8.30 -24.17
N GLN A 61 -6.15 7.99 -25.32
CA GLN A 61 -6.07 6.66 -25.95
C GLN A 61 -6.71 5.52 -25.14
N PHE A 62 -7.72 5.82 -24.32
CA PHE A 62 -8.43 4.78 -23.55
C PHE A 62 -9.01 3.67 -24.41
N GLN A 63 -9.56 4.00 -25.60
CA GLN A 63 -10.13 2.99 -26.50
C GLN A 63 -9.04 2.04 -27.02
N ASP A 64 -7.94 2.58 -27.55
CA ASP A 64 -6.77 1.78 -27.95
C ASP A 64 -6.28 0.89 -26.80
N TRP A 65 -6.16 1.45 -25.59
CA TRP A 65 -5.73 0.72 -24.39
C TRP A 65 -6.67 -0.44 -24.05
N GLN A 66 -7.97 -0.27 -24.25
CA GLN A 66 -8.98 -1.28 -23.96
C GLN A 66 -8.92 -2.46 -24.96
N GLU A 67 -8.61 -2.20 -26.22
CA GLU A 67 -8.55 -3.20 -27.28
C GLU A 67 -7.26 -4.03 -27.27
N LEU A 68 -6.17 -3.48 -26.71
CA LEU A 68 -4.90 -4.19 -26.64
C LEU A 68 -4.96 -5.48 -25.79
N PRO A 69 -4.19 -6.52 -26.15
CA PRO A 69 -3.93 -7.65 -25.26
C PRO A 69 -3.20 -7.20 -23.97
N GLU A 70 -3.43 -7.89 -22.84
CA GLU A 70 -2.85 -7.53 -21.53
C GLU A 70 -1.33 -7.35 -21.58
N GLN A 71 -0.62 -8.24 -22.28
CA GLN A 71 0.84 -8.21 -22.39
C GLN A 71 1.36 -6.92 -23.07
N GLN A 72 0.59 -6.38 -24.03
CA GLN A 72 0.92 -5.14 -24.72
C GLN A 72 0.42 -3.90 -23.95
N ARG A 73 -0.67 -4.03 -23.17
CA ARG A 73 -1.19 -2.94 -22.34
C ARG A 73 -0.14 -2.42 -21.36
N MET A 74 0.70 -3.27 -20.77
CA MET A 74 1.71 -2.80 -19.80
C MET A 74 2.68 -1.76 -20.37
N GLY A 75 3.08 -1.91 -21.65
CA GLY A 75 3.94 -0.95 -22.33
C GLY A 75 3.24 0.40 -22.54
N MET A 76 2.00 0.37 -23.04
CA MET A 76 1.17 1.56 -23.22
C MET A 76 0.87 2.23 -21.87
N SER A 77 0.46 1.45 -20.86
CA SER A 77 0.24 1.89 -19.49
C SER A 77 1.43 2.69 -18.95
N SER A 78 2.63 2.12 -19.10
CA SER A 78 3.87 2.77 -18.65
C SER A 78 4.12 4.10 -19.37
N LYS A 79 3.82 4.20 -20.67
CA LYS A 79 3.94 5.45 -21.43
C LYS A 79 2.91 6.49 -20.95
N LEU A 80 1.63 6.12 -20.91
CA LEU A 80 0.54 7.01 -20.53
C LEU A 80 0.72 7.57 -19.11
N LEU A 81 1.21 6.77 -18.16
CA LEU A 81 1.49 7.22 -16.79
C LEU A 81 2.63 8.23 -16.73
N ARG A 82 3.69 8.05 -17.54
CA ARG A 82 4.81 9.02 -17.61
C ARG A 82 4.39 10.33 -18.26
N ASP A 83 3.54 10.25 -19.28
CA ASP A 83 3.09 11.43 -20.03
C ASP A 83 2.00 12.19 -19.26
N ASN A 84 1.26 11.52 -18.38
CA ASN A 84 0.12 12.08 -17.64
C ASN A 84 0.18 11.84 -16.12
N PRO A 85 1.30 12.18 -15.43
CA PRO A 85 1.50 11.85 -14.02
C PRO A 85 0.51 12.57 -13.09
N HIS A 86 0.01 13.73 -13.50
CA HIS A 86 -0.97 14.51 -12.75
C HIS A 86 -2.34 13.81 -12.67
N ILE A 87 -2.78 13.14 -13.74
CA ILE A 87 -4.02 12.35 -13.76
C ILE A 87 -3.88 11.13 -12.86
N ALA A 88 -2.75 10.41 -12.95
CA ALA A 88 -2.46 9.27 -12.10
C ALA A 88 -2.43 9.66 -10.61
N ALA A 89 -1.76 10.76 -10.28
CA ALA A 89 -1.68 11.28 -8.91
C ALA A 89 -3.07 11.69 -8.37
N TRP A 90 -3.86 12.40 -9.18
CA TRP A 90 -5.22 12.82 -8.78
C TRP A 90 -6.16 11.63 -8.58
N HIS A 91 -6.14 10.66 -9.49
CA HIS A 91 -6.93 9.45 -9.37
C HIS A 91 -6.56 8.67 -8.10
N PHE A 92 -5.27 8.49 -7.80
CA PHE A 92 -4.83 7.82 -6.57
C PHE A 92 -5.27 8.60 -5.32
N TYR A 93 -5.09 9.92 -5.30
CA TYR A 93 -5.53 10.79 -4.20
C TYR A 93 -7.03 10.62 -3.94
N ARG A 94 -7.86 10.71 -4.99
CA ARG A 94 -9.32 10.59 -4.86
C ARG A 94 -9.75 9.20 -4.43
N ARG A 95 -9.17 8.15 -5.05
CA ARG A 95 -9.48 6.76 -4.74
C ARG A 95 -9.12 6.42 -3.29
N PHE A 96 -7.94 6.83 -2.83
CA PHE A 96 -7.53 6.63 -1.44
C PHE A 96 -8.44 7.38 -0.46
N GLY A 97 -8.81 8.64 -0.75
CA GLY A 97 -9.72 9.40 0.10
C GLY A 97 -11.07 8.69 0.26
N LEU A 98 -11.66 8.24 -0.85
CA LEU A 98 -12.91 7.48 -0.83
C LEU A 98 -12.75 6.15 -0.07
N PHE A 99 -11.65 5.42 -0.29
CA PHE A 99 -11.39 4.18 0.43
C PHE A 99 -11.30 4.39 1.94
N ARG A 100 -10.56 5.41 2.36
CA ARG A 100 -10.44 5.77 3.77
C ARG A 100 -11.82 6.08 4.37
N ASP A 101 -12.59 6.92 3.71
CA ASP A 101 -13.84 7.43 4.28
C ASP A 101 -14.98 6.40 4.26
N ILE A 102 -15.05 5.58 3.21
CA ILE A 102 -16.12 4.58 3.03
C ILE A 102 -15.77 3.24 3.67
N VAL A 103 -14.49 2.84 3.69
CA VAL A 103 -14.08 1.51 4.17
C VAL A 103 -13.32 1.60 5.48
N LEU A 104 -12.20 2.33 5.54
CA LEU A 104 -11.35 2.29 6.75
C LEU A 104 -12.09 2.85 7.97
N LYS A 105 -12.75 4.00 7.83
CA LYS A 105 -13.54 4.61 8.90
C LYS A 105 -14.67 3.70 9.37
N GLN A 106 -15.40 3.07 8.45
CA GLN A 106 -16.56 2.26 8.78
C GLN A 106 -16.17 0.89 9.35
N LYS A 107 -15.11 0.27 8.81
CA LYS A 107 -14.71 -1.08 9.20
C LYS A 107 -13.89 -1.12 10.49
N PHE A 108 -13.08 -0.10 10.72
CA PHE A 108 -12.10 -0.08 11.81
C PHE A 108 -12.32 1.09 12.78
N ASN A 109 -13.47 1.76 12.73
CA ASN A 109 -13.80 2.90 13.60
C ASN A 109 -12.66 3.94 13.67
N VAL A 110 -12.10 4.31 12.52
CA VAL A 110 -11.01 5.28 12.45
C VAL A 110 -11.51 6.65 12.92
N THR A 111 -10.98 7.13 14.04
CA THR A 111 -11.30 8.45 14.60
C THR A 111 -10.43 9.53 13.96
N ASP A 112 -9.13 9.24 13.84
CA ASP A 112 -8.12 10.17 13.36
C ASP A 112 -7.11 9.48 12.46
N TYR A 113 -6.49 10.24 11.57
CA TYR A 113 -5.42 9.73 10.72
C TYR A 113 -4.44 10.83 10.35
N TRP A 114 -3.19 10.44 10.17
CA TRP A 114 -2.16 11.28 9.58
C TRP A 114 -1.54 10.53 8.41
N ASN A 115 -1.44 11.15 7.24
CA ASN A 115 -0.84 10.52 6.08
C ASN A 115 0.05 11.45 5.26
N ARG A 116 1.01 10.86 4.56
CA ARG A 116 1.88 11.54 3.60
C ARG A 116 1.91 10.79 2.28
N TYR A 117 2.11 11.54 1.21
CA TYR A 117 2.38 10.99 -0.11
C TYR A 117 3.87 10.98 -0.40
N GLU A 118 4.36 9.87 -0.91
CA GLU A 118 5.76 9.65 -1.32
C GLU A 118 5.76 9.15 -2.76
N TRP A 119 6.50 9.80 -3.65
CA TRP A 119 6.65 9.34 -5.03
C TRP A 119 7.92 8.52 -5.15
N GLN A 120 7.79 7.29 -5.64
CA GLN A 120 8.96 6.47 -5.94
C GLN A 120 9.73 7.07 -7.11
N GLY A 121 11.02 6.72 -7.26
CA GLY A 121 11.84 7.15 -8.39
C GLY A 121 11.29 6.75 -9.78
N ARG A 122 10.28 5.87 -9.83
CA ARG A 122 9.55 5.48 -11.04
C ARG A 122 8.25 6.26 -11.28
N GLY A 123 7.93 7.24 -10.43
CA GLY A 123 6.77 8.13 -10.56
C GLY A 123 5.49 7.63 -9.92
N SER A 124 5.40 6.37 -9.48
CA SER A 124 4.22 5.86 -8.78
C SER A 124 4.14 6.42 -7.35
N SER A 125 2.95 6.92 -6.99
CA SER A 125 2.66 7.50 -5.68
C SER A 125 2.41 6.42 -4.64
N HIS A 126 2.87 6.61 -3.41
CA HIS A 126 2.49 5.86 -2.23
C HIS A 126 1.82 6.76 -1.22
N CYS A 127 0.91 6.21 -0.43
CA CYS A 127 0.38 6.87 0.75
C CYS A 127 0.78 6.08 1.99
N HIS A 128 1.58 6.71 2.86
CA HIS A 128 1.92 6.17 4.17
C HIS A 128 1.03 6.84 5.21
N GLY A 129 0.28 6.05 5.98
CA GLY A 129 -0.68 6.57 6.95
C GLY A 129 -0.57 5.91 8.31
N LEU A 130 -0.77 6.71 9.36
CA LEU A 130 -1.05 6.28 10.72
C LEU A 130 -2.53 6.51 10.99
N PHE A 131 -3.19 5.53 11.61
CA PHE A 131 -4.61 5.52 11.85
C PHE A 131 -4.90 5.22 13.32
N TRP A 132 -5.64 6.11 13.97
CA TRP A 132 -6.19 5.93 15.30
C TRP A 132 -7.59 5.37 15.16
N MET A 133 -7.88 4.33 15.92
CA MET A 133 -9.03 3.46 15.74
C MET A 133 -9.61 3.15 17.11
N ASP A 134 -10.91 3.39 17.27
CA ASP A 134 -11.61 2.98 18.49
C ASP A 134 -11.66 1.44 18.54
N GLY A 135 -11.23 0.86 19.67
CA GLY A 135 -11.12 -0.58 19.86
C GLY A 135 -9.89 -1.27 19.25
N ALA A 136 -8.88 -0.52 18.78
CA ALA A 136 -7.60 -1.14 18.40
C ALA A 136 -6.84 -1.70 19.61
N PRO A 137 -6.14 -2.84 19.49
CA PRO A 137 -5.35 -3.40 20.57
C PRO A 137 -4.15 -2.49 20.88
N SER A 138 -3.67 -2.56 22.12
CA SER A 138 -2.40 -1.94 22.48
C SER A 138 -1.25 -2.46 21.60
N VAL A 139 -0.39 -1.54 21.18
CA VAL A 139 0.86 -1.85 20.48
C VAL A 139 2.01 -2.16 21.44
N ASP A 140 1.79 -2.02 22.75
CA ASP A 140 2.69 -2.50 23.79
C ASP A 140 2.51 -4.01 23.98
N LEU A 141 3.43 -4.76 23.37
CA LEU A 141 3.43 -6.21 23.34
C LEU A 141 4.39 -6.80 24.38
N GLU A 142 4.68 -6.13 25.49
CA GLU A 142 5.62 -6.64 26.50
C GLU A 142 5.14 -7.93 27.19
N ASN A 143 3.84 -8.07 27.45
CA ASN A 143 3.28 -9.23 28.16
C ASN A 143 2.42 -10.16 27.28
N GLU A 144 2.17 -11.38 27.76
CA GLU A 144 1.45 -12.40 26.98
C GLU A 144 -0.03 -12.06 26.76
N HIS A 145 -0.66 -11.33 27.69
CA HIS A 145 -2.07 -10.96 27.58
C HIS A 145 -2.30 -9.98 26.44
N THR A 146 -1.51 -8.90 26.37
CA THR A 146 -1.62 -7.90 25.28
C THR A 146 -1.29 -8.52 23.93
N ARG A 147 -0.34 -9.47 23.89
CA ARG A 147 -0.05 -10.26 22.68
C ARG A 147 -1.23 -11.10 22.22
N LYS A 148 -1.89 -11.83 23.13
CA LYS A 148 -3.06 -12.66 22.80
C LYS A 148 -4.22 -11.79 22.31
N GLU A 149 -4.45 -10.66 22.94
CA GLU A 149 -5.46 -9.71 22.50
C GLU A 149 -5.16 -9.12 21.12
N PHE A 150 -3.92 -8.69 20.88
CA PHE A 150 -3.49 -8.18 19.57
C PHE A 150 -3.75 -9.19 18.46
N VAL A 151 -3.37 -10.46 18.67
CA VAL A 151 -3.63 -11.54 17.71
C VAL A 151 -5.12 -11.79 17.53
N ARG A 152 -5.90 -11.79 18.62
CA ARG A 152 -7.35 -12.01 18.56
C ARG A 152 -8.04 -10.94 17.72
N ILE A 153 -7.67 -9.67 17.89
CA ILE A 153 -8.30 -8.55 17.18
C ILE A 153 -7.83 -8.52 15.72
N TRP A 154 -6.51 -8.51 15.47
CA TRP A 154 -6.00 -8.37 14.10
C TRP A 154 -6.10 -9.64 13.27
N GLY A 155 -6.12 -10.82 13.90
CA GLY A 155 -6.13 -12.11 13.23
C GLY A 155 -7.35 -12.35 12.34
N SER A 156 -8.50 -11.78 12.69
CA SER A 156 -9.72 -11.83 11.86
C SER A 156 -9.72 -10.83 10.70
N HIS A 157 -8.81 -9.85 10.71
CA HIS A 157 -8.81 -8.74 9.76
C HIS A 157 -7.66 -8.79 8.75
N VAL A 158 -6.54 -9.42 9.12
CA VAL A 158 -5.32 -9.45 8.33
C VAL A 158 -4.96 -10.89 7.98
N THR A 159 -4.88 -11.18 6.69
CA THR A 159 -4.40 -12.45 6.16
C THR A 159 -3.38 -12.21 5.06
N ALA A 160 -2.40 -13.11 4.97
CA ALA A 160 -1.42 -13.19 3.89
C ALA A 160 -1.51 -14.53 3.14
N LEU A 161 -2.68 -15.17 3.21
CA LEU A 161 -2.95 -16.45 2.55
C LEU A 161 -3.05 -16.27 1.04
N ASN A 162 -2.21 -16.99 0.31
CA ASN A 162 -2.45 -17.25 -1.11
C ASN A 162 -3.34 -18.51 -1.23
N PRO A 163 -4.62 -18.38 -1.63
CA PRO A 163 -5.59 -19.49 -1.50
C PRO A 163 -5.35 -20.64 -2.47
N GLU A 164 -4.73 -20.42 -3.64
CA GLU A 164 -4.46 -21.49 -4.61
C GLU A 164 -3.02 -21.35 -5.18
N PRO A 165 -1.97 -21.61 -4.40
CA PRO A 165 -0.59 -21.29 -4.81
C PRO A 165 -0.11 -22.03 -6.06
N ALA A 166 -0.70 -23.19 -6.35
CA ALA A 166 -0.45 -23.99 -7.55
C ALA A 166 -1.25 -23.53 -8.78
N ARG A 167 -2.15 -22.56 -8.63
CA ARG A 167 -3.00 -22.08 -9.72
C ARG A 167 -2.17 -21.49 -10.85
N VAL A 168 -2.41 -22.04 -12.05
CA VAL A 168 -1.91 -21.50 -13.30
C VAL A 168 -3.07 -20.84 -14.02
N GLN A 169 -2.85 -19.61 -14.49
CA GLN A 169 -3.84 -18.89 -15.31
C GLN A 169 -4.03 -19.66 -16.62
N GLN A 170 -5.26 -20.06 -16.89
CA GLN A 170 -5.57 -20.85 -18.09
C GLN A 170 -5.47 -19.98 -19.35
N GLN A 171 -5.19 -20.59 -20.50
CA GLN A 171 -5.23 -19.88 -21.78
C GLN A 171 -6.64 -19.31 -22.01
N GLY A 172 -6.72 -18.02 -22.33
CA GLY A 172 -7.99 -17.29 -22.50
C GLY A 172 -8.58 -16.72 -21.20
N GLU A 173 -8.06 -17.09 -20.03
CA GLU A 173 -8.44 -16.45 -18.77
C GLU A 173 -7.85 -15.02 -18.73
N GLY A 174 -8.71 -13.99 -18.81
CA GLY A 174 -8.28 -12.60 -18.73
C GLY A 174 -7.77 -12.20 -17.33
N SER A 175 -7.06 -11.07 -17.24
CA SER A 175 -6.57 -10.56 -15.96
C SER A 175 -7.71 -10.24 -14.98
N PRO A 176 -7.74 -10.82 -13.77
CA PRO A 176 -8.72 -10.43 -12.75
C PRO A 176 -8.54 -8.98 -12.26
N LEU A 177 -7.42 -8.33 -12.63
CA LEU A 177 -7.13 -6.93 -12.32
C LEU A 177 -7.72 -5.93 -13.32
N ALA A 178 -8.04 -6.39 -14.54
CA ALA A 178 -8.56 -5.54 -15.62
C ALA A 178 -10.09 -5.51 -15.70
N VAL A 179 -10.77 -6.36 -14.91
CA VAL A 179 -12.23 -6.47 -14.87
C VAL A 179 -12.86 -5.21 -14.26
N ASN A 180 -14.01 -4.78 -14.78
CA ASN A 180 -14.79 -3.70 -14.18
C ASN A 180 -15.57 -4.24 -12.96
N PRO A 181 -15.22 -3.86 -11.71
CA PRO A 181 -15.89 -4.34 -10.51
C PRO A 181 -17.37 -4.01 -10.46
N LEU A 182 -17.81 -2.93 -11.13
CA LEU A 182 -19.23 -2.52 -11.14
C LEU A 182 -20.09 -3.38 -12.06
N ARG A 183 -19.48 -4.18 -12.94
CA ARG A 183 -20.15 -5.05 -13.90
C ARG A 183 -19.87 -6.53 -13.64
N HIS A 184 -19.10 -6.84 -12.61
CA HIS A 184 -18.71 -8.20 -12.27
C HIS A 184 -19.16 -8.49 -10.83
N PRO A 185 -19.89 -9.60 -10.59
CA PRO A 185 -20.27 -9.99 -9.24
C PRO A 185 -19.06 -10.09 -8.31
N LEU A 186 -19.20 -9.56 -7.08
CA LEU A 186 -18.16 -9.65 -6.05
C LEU A 186 -18.24 -11.02 -5.37
N THR A 187 -17.53 -12.01 -5.92
CA THR A 187 -17.52 -13.39 -5.38
C THR A 187 -16.21 -13.72 -4.69
N PHE A 188 -16.24 -14.70 -3.78
CA PHE A 188 -15.02 -15.26 -3.19
C PHE A 188 -14.09 -15.88 -4.23
N GLN A 189 -14.64 -16.45 -5.31
CA GLN A 189 -13.85 -16.95 -6.43
C GLN A 189 -13.07 -15.82 -7.11
N TRP A 190 -13.70 -14.69 -7.39
CA TRP A 190 -13.02 -13.54 -7.99
C TRP A 190 -11.95 -12.99 -7.05
N LEU A 191 -12.24 -12.89 -5.76
CA LEU A 191 -11.24 -12.55 -4.73
C LEU A 191 -10.05 -13.51 -4.76
N SER A 192 -10.30 -14.82 -4.81
CA SER A 192 -9.25 -15.84 -4.93
C SER A 192 -8.36 -15.61 -6.15
N GLN A 193 -8.96 -15.35 -7.33
CA GLN A 193 -8.20 -15.08 -8.56
C GLN A 193 -7.28 -13.86 -8.42
N ILE A 194 -7.77 -12.79 -7.78
CA ILE A 194 -6.98 -11.58 -7.52
C ILE A 194 -5.83 -11.87 -6.55
N LEU A 195 -6.11 -12.55 -5.43
CA LEU A 195 -5.09 -12.89 -4.44
C LEU A 195 -4.02 -13.79 -5.04
N ASN A 196 -4.41 -14.81 -5.81
CA ASN A 196 -3.49 -15.65 -6.56
C ASN A 196 -2.67 -14.88 -7.60
N ARG A 197 -3.17 -13.78 -8.14
CA ARG A 197 -2.41 -12.93 -9.06
C ARG A 197 -1.42 -12.02 -8.35
N CYS A 198 -1.80 -11.43 -7.22
CA CYS A 198 -1.06 -10.36 -6.56
C CYS A 198 -0.23 -10.79 -5.34
N GLN A 199 -0.66 -11.80 -4.59
CA GLN A 199 0.00 -12.28 -3.37
C GLN A 199 0.98 -13.42 -3.67
N ARG A 200 1.86 -13.22 -4.66
CA ARG A 200 2.91 -14.17 -5.01
C ARG A 200 4.29 -13.57 -4.75
N HIS A 201 5.16 -14.39 -4.17
CA HIS A 201 6.59 -14.09 -4.09
C HIS A 201 7.35 -15.09 -4.95
N HIS A 202 8.10 -14.59 -5.92
CA HIS A 202 9.09 -15.38 -6.65
C HIS A 202 10.47 -14.87 -6.24
N CYS A 203 11.30 -15.75 -5.70
CA CYS A 203 12.64 -15.35 -5.30
C CYS A 203 13.48 -14.94 -6.52
N SER A 204 14.32 -13.91 -6.38
CA SER A 204 15.28 -13.53 -7.41
C SER A 204 16.60 -13.08 -6.80
N GLU A 205 17.69 -13.33 -7.52
CA GLU A 205 19.06 -12.95 -7.15
C GLU A 205 19.25 -11.43 -7.07
N THR A 206 18.55 -10.70 -7.94
CA THR A 206 18.65 -9.23 -8.01
C THR A 206 17.91 -8.53 -6.88
N TYR A 207 16.91 -9.17 -6.27
CA TYR A 207 16.01 -8.51 -5.32
C TYR A 207 16.13 -9.07 -3.90
N CYS A 208 15.74 -10.33 -3.70
CA CYS A 208 15.51 -10.87 -2.36
C CYS A 208 16.51 -11.94 -1.91
N LEU A 209 17.14 -12.69 -2.81
CA LEU A 209 18.13 -13.69 -2.43
C LEU A 209 19.41 -13.00 -1.97
N ARG A 210 19.86 -13.30 -0.75
CA ARG A 210 21.07 -12.74 -0.14
C ARG A 210 21.87 -13.84 0.55
N LYS A 211 23.20 -13.72 0.46
CA LYS A 211 24.13 -14.59 1.19
C LYS A 211 24.16 -14.16 2.66
N LYS A 212 23.86 -15.08 3.58
CA LYS A 212 24.05 -14.82 5.03
C LYS A 212 25.55 -14.72 5.33
N LYS A 213 25.93 -13.71 6.13
CA LYS A 213 27.33 -13.46 6.49
C LYS A 213 27.97 -14.65 7.23
N ASP A 214 27.17 -15.41 7.97
CA ASP A 214 27.69 -16.34 8.98
C ASP A 214 27.77 -17.79 8.47
N LEU A 215 26.97 -18.15 7.45
CA LEU A 215 26.78 -19.54 6.99
C LEU A 215 27.09 -19.75 5.50
N GLY A 216 27.31 -18.67 4.75
CA GLY A 216 27.45 -18.74 3.29
C GLY A 216 26.18 -19.15 2.52
N GLU A 217 25.10 -19.48 3.24
CA GLU A 217 23.80 -19.89 2.70
C GLU A 217 23.10 -18.73 2.00
N ILE A 218 22.60 -18.97 0.78
CA ILE A 218 21.72 -18.05 0.05
C ILE A 218 20.30 -18.28 0.54
N SER A 219 19.67 -17.23 1.08
CA SER A 219 18.28 -17.28 1.53
C SER A 219 17.53 -16.02 1.14
N CYS A 220 16.21 -16.11 1.07
CA CYS A 220 15.37 -14.96 0.83
C CYS A 220 15.41 -14.02 2.06
N ARG A 221 15.80 -12.77 1.86
CA ARG A 221 15.79 -11.73 2.91
C ARG A 221 14.41 -11.43 3.50
N PHE A 222 13.36 -11.95 2.86
CA PHE A 222 11.97 -11.85 3.32
C PHE A 222 11.45 -13.14 3.96
N PHE A 223 12.33 -14.14 4.13
CA PHE A 223 12.05 -15.45 4.73
C PHE A 223 10.98 -16.27 3.97
N PHE A 224 10.97 -16.17 2.63
CA PHE A 224 10.16 -17.08 1.80
C PHE A 224 10.93 -18.38 1.45
N PRO A 225 10.23 -19.53 1.35
CA PRO A 225 8.81 -19.71 1.68
C PRO A 225 8.58 -19.60 3.20
N ARG A 226 7.48 -18.96 3.59
CA ARG A 226 7.08 -18.88 5.00
C ARG A 226 6.32 -20.15 5.36
N ALA A 227 6.58 -20.68 6.54
CA ALA A 227 5.79 -21.79 7.07
C ALA A 227 4.31 -21.38 7.13
N TRP A 228 3.44 -22.30 6.75
CA TRP A 228 2.00 -22.12 6.86
C TRP A 228 1.58 -22.34 8.31
N GLY A 229 0.65 -21.53 8.80
CA GLY A 229 0.12 -21.64 10.15
C GLY A 229 -1.40 -21.55 10.13
N ASP A 230 -2.06 -22.52 10.77
CA ASP A 230 -3.53 -22.58 10.88
C ASP A 230 -4.12 -21.49 11.79
N LYS A 231 -3.27 -20.80 12.55
CA LYS A 231 -3.66 -19.79 13.53
C LYS A 231 -2.84 -18.53 13.31
N SER A 232 -3.49 -17.38 13.49
CA SER A 232 -2.80 -16.09 13.55
C SER A 232 -1.80 -16.09 14.70
N CYS A 233 -0.61 -15.54 14.45
CA CYS A 233 0.46 -15.45 15.45
C CYS A 233 1.26 -14.16 15.28
N LEU A 234 1.93 -13.74 16.35
CA LEU A 234 2.93 -12.67 16.29
C LEU A 234 4.27 -13.25 15.89
N THR A 235 4.85 -12.73 14.81
CA THR A 235 6.21 -13.10 14.39
C THR A 235 7.16 -11.94 14.63
N SER A 236 8.19 -12.14 15.45
CA SER A 236 9.29 -11.18 15.59
C SER A 236 10.27 -11.35 14.44
N HIS A 237 10.02 -10.67 13.33
CA HIS A 237 10.99 -10.57 12.24
C HIS A 237 11.22 -9.10 11.92
N THR A 238 12.49 -8.72 11.76
CA THR A 238 12.92 -7.36 11.42
C THR A 238 12.60 -7.01 9.97
N ILE A 239 11.33 -7.08 9.57
CA ILE A 239 10.85 -6.68 8.24
C ILE A 239 9.67 -5.72 8.39
N THR A 240 9.98 -4.46 8.11
CA THR A 240 9.15 -3.27 8.32
C THR A 240 8.04 -3.06 7.29
N ARG A 241 7.59 -4.10 6.56
CA ARG A 241 6.54 -3.95 5.54
C ARG A 241 5.70 -5.21 5.39
N PHE A 242 4.54 -5.23 6.03
CA PHE A 242 3.40 -6.01 5.55
C PHE A 242 2.69 -5.20 4.48
N SER A 243 2.72 -5.67 3.24
CA SER A 243 1.90 -5.10 2.17
C SER A 243 0.50 -5.70 2.28
N LEU A 244 -0.39 -5.00 2.97
CA LEU A 244 -1.81 -5.34 2.99
C LEU A 244 -2.45 -4.79 1.71
N LEU A 245 -2.81 -5.66 0.78
CA LEU A 245 -3.75 -5.34 -0.30
C LEU A 245 -5.16 -5.39 0.28
N LEU A 246 -5.56 -4.32 0.99
CA LEU A 246 -6.99 -4.08 1.21
C LEU A 246 -7.58 -3.66 -0.14
N ARG A 247 -8.44 -4.52 -0.71
CA ARG A 247 -9.19 -4.17 -1.91
C ARG A 247 -10.52 -3.51 -1.51
N VAL A 248 -10.80 -2.41 -2.19
CA VAL A 248 -12.16 -1.90 -2.50
C VAL A 248 -12.45 -2.28 -3.92
#